data_AF-A0A847HKE3-F1
#
_entry.id   AF-A0A847HKE3-F1
#
_cell.length_a   1.000
_cell.length_b   1.000
_cell.length_c   1.000
_cell.angle_alpha   90.00
_cell.angle_beta   90.00
_cell.angle_gamma   90.00
#
_symmetry.space_group_name_H-M   'P 1'
#
loop_
_entity.id
_entity.type
_entity.pdbx_description
1 polymer ?
#
loop_
_entity_poly.entity_id
_entity_poly.type
_entity_poly.pdbx_seq_one_letter_code
_entity_poly.pdbx_strand_id
1 'polypeptide(L)'
;MFSAKIDQEVEKGTPLTKCREWQDLAAHYDKVKNLHMRDLFAMDAKRFDKFSLQFENLLFDYSKHRITEETMCLLIKLAHAAGVKEAAQAMFSGEKINWTENRAVLHIALRNRSNTPIMVDGKDVMPEVNAVLAKMKKFCERVRSGEWKGFTGKKIRYVVNIGIGGSDLGPVMIAEALKHYADGPQPRFVSNVDGTDFVEKTRDLPPEETMFIVASKTFTTQETMTNAHTAREWLLRKLGDEKAVASHFVALSTNKKAVEAFGIDSENMFEFWDWVGGRYSSWSAIGLPVAL
;
A
#
# COMPACT_ATOMS: atom_id res chain seq x y z
N MET A 1 -5.12 -24.62 7.69
CA MET A 1 -4.71 -23.86 6.48
C MET A 1 -5.53 -24.41 5.33
N PHE A 2 -6.12 -23.55 4.52
CA PHE A 2 -6.73 -23.98 3.27
C PHE A 2 -5.73 -24.82 2.46
N SER A 3 -6.18 -25.92 1.86
CA SER A 3 -5.36 -26.83 1.06
C SER A 3 -6.17 -27.29 -0.15
N ALA A 4 -5.84 -26.71 -1.31
CA ALA A 4 -6.45 -27.05 -2.58
C ALA A 4 -6.03 -28.46 -3.05
N LYS A 5 -6.71 -28.97 -4.07
CA LYS A 5 -6.33 -30.25 -4.71
C LYS A 5 -4.86 -30.23 -5.15
N ILE A 6 -4.43 -29.15 -5.81
CA ILE A 6 -3.05 -29.00 -6.26
C ILE A 6 -2.08 -28.91 -5.07
N ASP A 7 -2.44 -28.21 -3.99
CA ASP A 7 -1.60 -28.13 -2.79
C ASP A 7 -1.33 -29.52 -2.20
N GLN A 8 -2.37 -30.37 -2.13
CA GLN A 8 -2.23 -31.75 -1.65
C GLN A 8 -1.34 -32.62 -2.55
N GLU A 9 -1.35 -32.39 -3.86
CA GLU A 9 -0.44 -33.09 -4.79
C GLU A 9 1.01 -32.61 -4.60
N VAL A 10 1.20 -31.30 -4.43
CA VAL A 10 2.51 -30.67 -4.20
C VAL A 10 3.11 -31.08 -2.86
N GLU A 11 2.33 -31.11 -1.79
CA GLU A 11 2.73 -31.59 -0.47
C GLU A 11 3.16 -33.07 -0.50
N LYS A 12 2.57 -33.88 -1.40
CA LYS A 12 2.97 -35.29 -1.63
C LYS A 12 4.21 -35.44 -2.53
N GLY A 13 4.83 -34.33 -2.94
CA GLY A 13 6.05 -34.31 -3.74
C GLY A 13 5.84 -34.24 -5.26
N THR A 14 4.60 -34.05 -5.73
CA THR A 14 4.34 -33.85 -7.16
C THR A 14 4.59 -32.38 -7.52
N PRO A 15 5.55 -32.04 -8.40
CA PRO A 15 5.73 -30.64 -8.80
C PRO A 15 4.45 -30.08 -9.42
N LEU A 16 4.14 -28.79 -9.19
CA LEU A 16 2.99 -28.10 -9.81
C LEU A 16 2.89 -28.35 -11.31
N THR A 17 4.05 -28.38 -11.99
CA THR A 17 4.16 -28.61 -13.43
C THR A 17 3.72 -30.01 -13.87
N LYS A 18 3.57 -30.96 -12.96
CA LYS A 18 3.12 -32.33 -13.20
C LYS A 18 1.65 -32.56 -12.84
N CYS A 19 0.99 -31.61 -12.18
CA CYS A 19 -0.45 -31.66 -11.94
C CYS A 19 -1.23 -31.70 -13.27
N ARG A 20 -2.36 -32.40 -13.28
CA ARG A 20 -3.15 -32.62 -14.50
C ARG A 20 -3.52 -31.32 -15.21
N GLU A 21 -4.02 -30.34 -14.47
CA GLU A 21 -4.48 -29.06 -15.01
C GLU A 21 -3.33 -28.25 -15.63
N TRP A 22 -2.10 -28.41 -15.10
CA TRP A 22 -0.91 -27.83 -15.72
C TRP A 22 -0.51 -28.57 -17.00
N GLN A 23 -0.58 -29.89 -17.00
CA GLN A 23 -0.30 -30.72 -18.19
C GLN A 23 -1.28 -30.44 -19.33
N ASP A 24 -2.57 -30.22 -19.02
CA ASP A 24 -3.58 -29.83 -20.01
C ASP A 24 -3.22 -28.49 -20.68
N LEU A 25 -2.74 -27.50 -19.90
CA LEU A 25 -2.25 -26.22 -20.41
C LEU A 25 -0.96 -26.38 -21.24
N ALA A 26 -0.04 -27.25 -20.82
CA ALA A 26 1.19 -27.52 -21.57
C ALA A 26 0.89 -28.17 -22.93
N ALA A 27 -0.02 -29.14 -22.97
CA ALA A 27 -0.48 -29.74 -24.21
C ALA A 27 -1.22 -28.73 -25.11
N HIS A 28 -1.99 -27.83 -24.53
CA HIS A 28 -2.64 -26.74 -25.28
C HIS A 28 -1.64 -25.73 -25.83
N TYR A 29 -0.60 -25.39 -25.06
CA TYR A 29 0.48 -24.52 -25.50
C TYR A 29 1.10 -25.02 -26.80
N ASP A 30 1.34 -26.32 -26.94
CA ASP A 30 1.89 -26.88 -28.19
C ASP A 30 1.02 -26.64 -29.42
N LYS A 31 -0.30 -26.51 -29.25
CA LYS A 31 -1.25 -26.18 -30.32
C LYS A 31 -1.27 -24.69 -30.65
N VAL A 32 -1.16 -23.82 -29.64
CA VAL A 32 -1.34 -22.36 -29.81
C VAL A 32 -0.05 -21.57 -29.94
N LYS A 33 1.12 -22.17 -29.62
CA LYS A 33 2.44 -21.50 -29.61
C LYS A 33 2.91 -20.94 -30.93
N ASN A 34 2.25 -21.28 -32.04
CA ASN A 34 2.54 -20.75 -33.38
C ASN A 34 1.44 -19.81 -33.92
N LEU A 35 0.32 -19.63 -33.19
CA LEU A 35 -0.74 -18.72 -33.62
C LEU A 35 -0.27 -17.26 -33.48
N HIS A 36 -0.45 -16.46 -34.52
CA HIS A 36 -0.21 -15.02 -34.42
C HIS A 36 -1.48 -14.28 -34.01
N MET A 37 -1.29 -13.23 -33.21
CA MET A 37 -2.41 -12.42 -32.71
C MET A 37 -3.22 -11.79 -33.85
N ARG A 38 -2.57 -11.36 -34.93
CA ARG A 38 -3.25 -10.81 -36.12
C ARG A 38 -4.21 -11.82 -36.73
N ASP A 39 -3.78 -13.07 -36.86
CA ASP A 39 -4.61 -14.16 -37.39
C ASP A 39 -5.82 -14.41 -36.48
N LEU A 40 -5.61 -14.40 -35.16
CA LEU A 40 -6.70 -14.55 -34.18
C LEU A 40 -7.77 -13.45 -34.30
N PHE A 41 -7.38 -12.21 -34.62
CA PHE A 41 -8.33 -11.13 -34.90
C PHE A 41 -9.00 -11.27 -36.27
N ALA A 42 -8.24 -11.73 -37.29
CA ALA A 42 -8.79 -11.97 -38.63
C ALA A 42 -9.81 -13.11 -38.64
N MET A 43 -9.61 -14.14 -37.82
CA MET A 43 -10.49 -15.31 -37.69
C MET A 43 -11.74 -15.05 -36.84
N ASP A 44 -11.71 -14.04 -35.96
CA ASP A 44 -12.83 -13.74 -35.06
C ASP A 44 -13.06 -12.22 -34.95
N ALA A 45 -13.99 -11.72 -35.75
CA ALA A 45 -14.38 -10.30 -35.74
C ALA A 45 -14.95 -9.82 -34.39
N LYS A 46 -15.40 -10.75 -33.52
CA LYS A 46 -15.93 -10.44 -32.17
C LYS A 46 -14.91 -10.69 -31.06
N ARG A 47 -13.63 -10.91 -31.40
CA ARG A 47 -12.58 -11.22 -30.43
C ARG A 47 -12.47 -10.18 -29.32
N PHE A 48 -12.53 -8.90 -29.66
CA PHE A 48 -12.46 -7.83 -28.66
C PHE A 48 -13.57 -7.99 -27.61
N ASP A 49 -14.82 -8.18 -28.04
CA ASP A 49 -15.96 -8.34 -27.13
C ASP A 49 -15.84 -9.60 -26.27
N LYS A 50 -15.32 -10.70 -26.81
CA LYS A 50 -15.13 -11.96 -26.07
C LYS A 50 -14.01 -11.89 -25.02
N PHE A 51 -12.95 -11.14 -25.31
CA PHE A 51 -11.75 -11.05 -24.49
C PHE A 51 -11.55 -9.64 -23.92
N SER A 52 -12.64 -8.97 -23.59
CA SER A 52 -12.64 -7.76 -22.80
C SER A 52 -13.69 -7.84 -21.69
N LEU A 53 -13.45 -7.12 -20.61
CA LEU A 53 -14.41 -6.97 -19.51
C LEU A 53 -14.58 -5.48 -19.22
N GLN A 54 -15.82 -5.04 -19.15
CA GLN A 54 -16.17 -3.72 -18.63
C GLN A 54 -16.57 -3.87 -17.16
N PHE A 55 -15.87 -3.19 -16.27
CA PHE A 55 -16.22 -3.08 -14.86
C PHE A 55 -16.30 -1.61 -14.48
N GLU A 56 -17.52 -1.10 -14.26
CA GLU A 56 -17.78 0.33 -14.08
C GLU A 56 -17.12 1.16 -15.19
N ASN A 57 -16.11 1.97 -14.85
CA ASN A 57 -15.35 2.81 -15.79
C ASN A 57 -14.02 2.18 -16.24
N LEU A 58 -13.72 0.95 -15.83
CA LEU A 58 -12.50 0.22 -16.20
C LEU A 58 -12.79 -0.77 -17.34
N LEU A 59 -12.11 -0.57 -18.46
CA LEU A 59 -12.05 -1.54 -19.55
C LEU A 59 -10.78 -2.40 -19.39
N PHE A 60 -10.95 -3.70 -19.14
CA PHE A 60 -9.86 -4.68 -19.16
C PHE A 60 -9.87 -5.44 -20.48
N ASP A 61 -9.08 -4.98 -21.45
CA ASP A 61 -8.89 -5.65 -22.75
C ASP A 61 -7.70 -6.61 -22.68
N TYR A 62 -8.00 -7.91 -22.72
CA TYR A 62 -7.01 -8.99 -22.78
C TYR A 62 -7.03 -9.72 -24.13
N SER A 63 -7.76 -9.19 -25.13
CA SER A 63 -7.87 -9.76 -26.48
C SER A 63 -6.54 -9.80 -27.24
N LYS A 64 -5.62 -8.90 -26.88
CA LYS A 64 -4.26 -8.79 -27.43
C LYS A 64 -3.27 -9.73 -26.73
N HIS A 65 -3.71 -10.94 -26.41
CA HIS A 65 -2.87 -12.05 -25.94
C HIS A 65 -3.03 -13.26 -26.85
N ARG A 66 -2.05 -14.18 -26.82
CA ARG A 66 -2.07 -15.45 -27.58
C ARG A 66 -2.95 -16.49 -26.88
N ILE A 67 -4.22 -16.16 -26.75
CA ILE A 67 -5.23 -16.94 -26.02
C ILE A 67 -6.42 -17.25 -26.93
N THR A 68 -7.00 -18.43 -26.75
CA THR A 68 -8.28 -18.85 -27.32
C THR A 68 -9.32 -19.04 -26.20
N GLU A 69 -10.57 -19.31 -26.57
CA GLU A 69 -11.62 -19.63 -25.58
C GLU A 69 -11.24 -20.91 -24.80
N GLU A 70 -10.63 -21.89 -25.48
CA GLU A 70 -10.05 -23.09 -24.85
C GLU A 70 -8.93 -22.71 -23.87
N THR A 71 -8.02 -21.79 -24.24
CA THR A 71 -6.97 -21.32 -23.32
C THR A 71 -7.56 -20.76 -22.02
N MET A 72 -8.59 -19.91 -22.11
CA MET A 72 -9.23 -19.32 -20.94
C MET A 72 -9.94 -20.37 -20.08
N CYS A 73 -10.64 -21.31 -20.71
CA CYS A 73 -11.27 -22.43 -20.01
C CYS A 73 -10.23 -23.25 -19.21
N LEU A 74 -9.08 -23.56 -19.80
CA LEU A 74 -8.00 -24.30 -19.14
C LEU A 74 -7.33 -23.49 -18.02
N LEU A 75 -7.10 -22.18 -18.21
CA LEU A 75 -6.55 -21.30 -17.16
C LEU A 75 -7.50 -21.20 -15.95
N ILE A 76 -8.82 -21.10 -16.19
CA ILE A 76 -9.82 -21.07 -15.13
C ILE A 76 -9.87 -22.41 -14.39
N LYS A 77 -9.79 -23.55 -15.10
CA LYS A 77 -9.68 -24.88 -14.47
C LYS A 77 -8.45 -24.98 -13.58
N LEU A 78 -7.29 -24.50 -14.03
CA LEU A 78 -6.08 -24.46 -13.20
C LEU A 78 -6.30 -23.59 -11.95
N ALA A 79 -6.89 -22.40 -12.10
CA ALA A 79 -7.17 -21.51 -10.96
C ALA A 79 -8.14 -22.14 -9.94
N HIS A 80 -9.15 -22.88 -10.39
CA HIS A 80 -10.03 -23.65 -9.50
C HIS A 80 -9.29 -24.79 -8.80
N ALA A 81 -8.48 -25.57 -9.53
CA ALA A 81 -7.71 -26.67 -8.94
C ALA A 81 -6.64 -26.19 -7.94
N ALA A 82 -6.10 -24.99 -8.16
CA ALA A 82 -5.18 -24.29 -7.26
C ALA A 82 -5.88 -23.56 -6.10
N GLY A 83 -7.22 -23.58 -6.04
CA GLY A 83 -7.95 -23.04 -4.90
C GLY A 83 -7.90 -21.51 -4.77
N VAL A 84 -7.76 -20.78 -5.88
CA VAL A 84 -7.61 -19.31 -5.85
C VAL A 84 -8.78 -18.62 -5.16
N LYS A 85 -10.01 -19.14 -5.36
CA LYS A 85 -11.22 -18.57 -4.77
C LYS A 85 -11.23 -18.75 -3.25
N GLU A 86 -10.88 -19.94 -2.78
CA GLU A 86 -10.84 -20.30 -1.37
C GLU A 86 -9.70 -19.58 -0.66
N ALA A 87 -8.53 -19.44 -1.30
CA ALA A 87 -7.43 -18.61 -0.79
C ALA A 87 -7.84 -17.13 -0.67
N ALA A 88 -8.59 -16.60 -1.64
CA ALA A 88 -9.16 -15.26 -1.55
C ALA A 88 -10.18 -15.16 -0.40
N GLN A 89 -11.05 -16.15 -0.22
CA GLN A 89 -11.99 -16.19 0.91
C GLN A 89 -11.28 -16.21 2.26
N ALA A 90 -10.23 -17.03 2.40
CA ALA A 90 -9.39 -17.09 3.60
C ALA A 90 -8.69 -15.74 3.89
N MET A 91 -8.23 -15.05 2.84
CA MET A 91 -7.70 -13.68 2.99
C MET A 91 -8.78 -12.72 3.52
N PHE A 92 -9.97 -12.73 2.91
CA PHE A 92 -11.06 -11.82 3.25
C PHE A 92 -11.67 -12.10 4.63
N SER A 93 -11.60 -13.34 5.12
CA SER A 93 -12.09 -13.74 6.44
C SER A 93 -11.11 -13.44 7.58
N GLY A 94 -9.86 -13.07 7.28
CA GLY A 94 -8.83 -12.79 8.27
C GLY A 94 -8.01 -14.00 8.72
N GLU A 95 -8.07 -15.12 7.99
CA GLU A 95 -7.21 -16.27 8.26
C GLU A 95 -5.71 -15.92 8.11
N LYS A 96 -4.88 -16.64 8.87
CA LYS A 96 -3.42 -16.44 8.90
C LYS A 96 -2.74 -17.10 7.69
N ILE A 97 -3.01 -16.57 6.50
CA ILE A 97 -2.51 -17.10 5.23
C ILE A 97 -1.04 -16.75 4.95
N ASN A 98 -0.47 -15.75 5.65
CA ASN A 98 0.97 -15.54 5.68
C ASN A 98 1.57 -16.53 6.70
N TRP A 99 1.78 -17.75 6.26
CA TRP A 99 2.11 -18.87 7.14
C TRP A 99 3.51 -18.81 7.75
N THR A 100 4.50 -18.24 7.04
CA THR A 100 5.88 -18.15 7.55
C THR A 100 5.99 -17.20 8.74
N GLU A 101 5.12 -16.19 8.80
CA GLU A 101 5.05 -15.24 9.91
C GLU A 101 3.83 -15.46 10.82
N ASN A 102 2.97 -16.43 10.49
CA ASN A 102 1.70 -16.70 11.16
C ASN A 102 0.82 -15.44 11.32
N ARG A 103 0.60 -14.71 10.21
CA ARG A 103 -0.15 -13.44 10.19
C ARG A 103 -1.33 -13.47 9.21
N ALA A 104 -2.37 -12.70 9.54
CA ALA A 104 -3.44 -12.36 8.60
C ALA A 104 -2.92 -11.39 7.52
N VAL A 105 -3.63 -11.29 6.39
CA VAL A 105 -3.31 -10.37 5.28
C VAL A 105 -4.55 -9.56 4.94
N LEU A 106 -4.69 -8.36 5.52
CA LEU A 106 -5.99 -7.68 5.58
C LEU A 106 -5.99 -6.22 5.08
N HIS A 107 -5.14 -5.89 4.11
CA HIS A 107 -5.15 -4.58 3.47
C HIS A 107 -6.53 -4.20 2.85
N ILE A 108 -7.40 -5.19 2.57
CA ILE A 108 -8.78 -4.97 2.14
C ILE A 108 -9.67 -4.33 3.23
N ALA A 109 -9.41 -4.59 4.51
CA ALA A 109 -10.16 -4.01 5.63
C ALA A 109 -10.03 -2.47 5.67
N LEU A 110 -8.86 -1.95 5.29
CA LEU A 110 -8.53 -0.51 5.28
C LEU A 110 -9.45 0.32 4.37
N ARG A 111 -10.07 -0.33 3.38
CA ARG A 111 -10.96 0.28 2.39
C ARG A 111 -12.35 -0.37 2.36
N ASN A 112 -12.69 -1.13 3.39
CA ASN A 112 -14.00 -1.74 3.53
C ASN A 112 -15.06 -0.69 3.95
N ARG A 113 -15.61 0.01 2.96
CA ARG A 113 -16.65 1.04 3.18
C ARG A 113 -17.98 0.48 3.65
N SER A 114 -18.24 -0.82 3.43
CA SER A 114 -19.46 -1.47 3.92
C SER A 114 -19.47 -1.61 5.44
N ASN A 115 -18.29 -1.53 6.10
CA ASN A 115 -18.11 -1.80 7.52
C ASN A 115 -18.62 -3.18 7.96
N THR A 116 -18.69 -4.14 7.02
CA THR A 116 -18.93 -5.55 7.38
C THR A 116 -17.78 -6.01 8.29
N PRO A 117 -18.05 -6.63 9.45
CA PRO A 117 -17.01 -7.06 10.38
C PRO A 117 -16.00 -8.01 9.74
N ILE A 118 -14.72 -7.86 10.11
CA ILE A 118 -13.65 -8.78 9.71
C ILE A 118 -12.88 -9.19 10.96
N MET A 119 -12.89 -10.48 11.25
CA MET A 119 -12.41 -11.02 12.53
C MET A 119 -10.95 -11.44 12.43
N VAL A 120 -10.12 -10.99 13.38
CA VAL A 120 -8.75 -11.49 13.59
C VAL A 120 -8.62 -11.86 15.06
N ASP A 121 -8.22 -13.11 15.34
CA ASP A 121 -8.03 -13.61 16.71
C ASP A 121 -9.25 -13.31 17.63
N GLY A 122 -10.47 -13.43 17.07
CA GLY A 122 -11.73 -13.22 17.78
C GLY A 122 -12.18 -11.76 17.92
N LYS A 123 -11.48 -10.80 17.31
CA LYS A 123 -11.81 -9.36 17.38
C LYS A 123 -12.10 -8.79 15.99
N ASP A 124 -13.16 -7.98 15.88
CA ASP A 124 -13.42 -7.19 14.68
C ASP A 124 -12.41 -6.04 14.56
N VAL A 125 -11.73 -5.95 13.43
CA VAL A 125 -10.70 -4.91 13.18
C VAL A 125 -11.29 -3.59 12.68
N MET A 126 -12.53 -3.59 12.18
CA MET A 126 -13.13 -2.42 11.54
C MET A 126 -13.27 -1.20 12.46
N PRO A 127 -13.61 -1.32 13.76
CA PRO A 127 -13.65 -0.17 14.67
C PRO A 127 -12.30 0.56 14.79
N GLU A 128 -11.20 -0.19 14.87
CA GLU A 128 -9.85 0.41 14.98
C GLU A 128 -9.44 1.08 13.66
N VAL A 129 -9.74 0.45 12.52
CA VAL A 129 -9.55 1.05 11.19
C VAL A 129 -10.25 2.39 11.08
N ASN A 130 -11.53 2.43 11.46
CA ASN A 130 -12.34 3.65 11.40
C ASN A 130 -11.87 4.72 12.38
N ALA A 131 -11.37 4.34 13.56
CA ALA A 131 -10.82 5.28 14.53
C ALA A 131 -9.58 6.01 13.98
N VAL A 132 -8.66 5.29 13.33
CA VAL A 132 -7.48 5.88 12.68
C VAL A 132 -7.91 6.77 11.51
N LEU A 133 -8.82 6.32 10.65
CA LEU A 133 -9.32 7.15 9.54
C LEU A 133 -10.01 8.43 10.03
N ALA A 134 -10.79 8.36 11.11
CA ALA A 134 -11.41 9.53 11.73
C ALA A 134 -10.37 10.49 12.32
N LYS A 135 -9.31 9.96 12.95
CA LYS A 135 -8.18 10.74 13.45
C LYS A 135 -7.44 11.44 12.31
N MET A 136 -7.11 10.71 11.23
CA MET A 136 -6.49 11.26 10.02
C MET A 136 -7.34 12.37 9.42
N LYS A 137 -8.66 12.16 9.26
CA LYS A 137 -9.58 13.17 8.73
C LYS A 137 -9.52 14.47 9.54
N LYS A 138 -9.69 14.39 10.86
CA LYS A 138 -9.61 15.56 11.75
C LYS A 138 -8.26 16.27 11.65
N PHE A 139 -7.17 15.51 11.59
CA PHE A 139 -5.84 16.07 11.44
C PHE A 139 -5.66 16.80 10.10
N CYS A 140 -6.07 16.16 8.99
CA CYS A 140 -6.00 16.75 7.67
C CYS A 140 -6.83 18.04 7.58
N GLU A 141 -8.04 18.06 8.14
CA GLU A 141 -8.89 19.25 8.20
C GLU A 141 -8.20 20.42 8.95
N ARG A 142 -7.55 20.14 10.09
CA ARG A 142 -6.79 21.14 10.85
C ARG A 142 -5.59 21.68 10.07
N VAL A 143 -4.82 20.81 9.41
CA VAL A 143 -3.65 21.23 8.61
C VAL A 143 -4.08 22.03 7.38
N ARG A 144 -5.07 21.53 6.62
CA ARG A 144 -5.51 22.12 5.36
C ARG A 144 -6.24 23.45 5.56
N SER A 145 -7.06 23.57 6.61
CA SER A 145 -7.66 24.87 7.01
C SER A 145 -6.61 25.87 7.50
N GLY A 146 -5.48 25.38 8.02
CA GLY A 146 -4.45 26.19 8.66
C GLY A 146 -4.78 26.50 10.12
N GLU A 147 -5.70 25.77 10.76
CA GLU A 147 -5.84 25.75 12.22
C GLU A 147 -4.56 25.20 12.86
N TRP A 148 -3.99 24.13 12.29
CA TRP A 148 -2.66 23.67 12.67
C TRP A 148 -1.62 24.69 12.23
N LYS A 149 -0.83 25.17 13.20
CA LYS A 149 0.28 26.09 12.96
C LYS A 149 1.61 25.40 13.26
N GLY A 150 2.62 25.76 12.47
CA GLY A 150 4.01 25.55 12.86
C GLY A 150 4.36 26.35 14.12
N PHE A 151 5.55 26.10 14.65
CA PHE A 151 6.03 26.67 15.91
C PHE A 151 5.98 28.21 15.96
N THR A 152 6.18 28.87 14.82
CA THR A 152 6.13 30.35 14.70
C THR A 152 4.72 30.91 14.45
N GLY A 153 3.70 30.07 14.46
CA GLY A 153 2.31 30.46 14.18
C GLY A 153 1.94 30.47 12.69
N LYS A 154 2.88 30.11 11.79
CA LYS A 154 2.61 30.04 10.34
C LYS A 154 1.84 28.79 9.95
N LYS A 155 1.07 28.88 8.85
CA LYS A 155 0.36 27.75 8.27
C LYS A 155 1.37 26.79 7.63
N ILE A 156 1.14 25.48 7.78
CA ILE A 156 1.92 24.46 7.07
C ILE A 156 1.58 24.49 5.57
N ARG A 157 2.60 24.66 4.74
CA ARG A 157 2.50 24.68 3.27
C ARG A 157 3.23 23.53 2.61
N TYR A 158 4.12 22.87 3.33
CA TYR A 158 4.93 21.76 2.82
C TYR A 158 4.88 20.59 3.78
N VAL A 159 4.77 19.39 3.22
CA VAL A 159 4.79 18.13 3.98
C VAL A 159 5.90 17.27 3.40
N VAL A 160 6.79 16.77 4.24
CA VAL A 160 7.89 15.88 3.84
C VAL A 160 7.67 14.53 4.49
N ASN A 161 7.25 13.54 3.69
CA ASN A 161 7.21 12.15 4.08
C ASN A 161 8.64 11.60 4.16
N ILE A 162 8.97 10.92 5.25
CA ILE A 162 10.24 10.22 5.45
C ILE A 162 9.93 8.75 5.64
N GLY A 163 10.27 7.92 4.67
CA GLY A 163 9.99 6.50 4.69
C GLY A 163 10.67 5.79 3.53
N ILE A 164 10.80 4.46 3.60
CA ILE A 164 11.42 3.67 2.52
C ILE A 164 10.52 2.52 2.09
N GLY A 165 10.63 2.13 0.81
CA GLY A 165 9.89 1.00 0.25
C GLY A 165 8.38 1.20 0.33
N GLY A 166 7.69 0.35 1.09
CA GLY A 166 6.23 0.42 1.26
C GLY A 166 5.72 1.71 1.92
N SER A 167 6.55 2.35 2.75
CA SER A 167 6.23 3.64 3.39
C SER A 167 6.44 4.85 2.47
N ASP A 168 6.83 4.64 1.21
CA ASP A 168 7.21 5.70 0.28
C ASP A 168 6.62 5.50 -1.12
N LEU A 169 6.89 4.36 -1.77
CA LEU A 169 6.54 4.11 -3.17
C LEU A 169 5.04 4.30 -3.47
N GLY A 170 4.19 3.82 -2.57
CA GLY A 170 2.74 3.96 -2.70
C GLY A 170 2.29 5.42 -2.59
N PRO A 171 2.61 6.13 -1.48
CA PRO A 171 2.38 7.57 -1.36
C PRO A 171 2.91 8.40 -2.53
N VAL A 172 4.14 8.16 -3.00
CA VAL A 172 4.75 8.84 -4.17
C VAL A 172 3.90 8.64 -5.42
N MET A 173 3.55 7.39 -5.73
CA MET A 173 2.78 7.04 -6.91
C MET A 173 1.40 7.72 -6.91
N ILE A 174 0.69 7.67 -5.79
CA ILE A 174 -0.67 8.24 -5.69
C ILE A 174 -0.60 9.77 -5.76
N ALA A 175 0.34 10.40 -5.05
CA ALA A 175 0.50 11.85 -5.05
C ALA A 175 0.81 12.39 -6.45
N GLU A 176 1.70 11.73 -7.21
CA GLU A 176 2.00 12.17 -8.58
C GLU A 176 0.82 11.90 -9.54
N ALA A 177 0.14 10.75 -9.42
CA ALA A 177 -1.03 10.43 -10.24
C ALA A 177 -2.21 11.38 -10.01
N LEU A 178 -2.40 11.87 -8.78
CA LEU A 178 -3.51 12.75 -8.39
C LEU A 178 -3.11 14.23 -8.26
N LYS A 179 -1.89 14.59 -8.62
CA LYS A 179 -1.31 15.93 -8.46
C LYS A 179 -2.17 17.07 -8.99
N HIS A 180 -2.87 16.85 -10.10
CA HIS A 180 -3.76 17.85 -10.70
C HIS A 180 -4.97 18.20 -9.82
N TYR A 181 -5.37 17.30 -8.92
CA TYR A 181 -6.49 17.48 -8.00
C TYR A 181 -6.05 17.99 -6.62
N ALA A 182 -4.75 18.15 -6.39
CA ALA A 182 -4.21 18.54 -5.09
C ALA A 182 -4.43 20.05 -4.80
N ASP A 183 -4.89 20.34 -3.59
CA ASP A 183 -5.26 21.67 -3.08
C ASP A 183 -4.73 21.93 -1.65
N GLY A 184 -3.91 21.00 -1.13
CA GLY A 184 -3.34 21.02 0.21
C GLY A 184 -1.87 21.48 0.27
N PRO A 185 -1.17 21.21 1.39
CA PRO A 185 0.27 21.35 1.47
C PRO A 185 0.98 20.56 0.37
N GLN A 186 2.10 21.06 -0.13
CA GLN A 186 2.87 20.37 -1.16
C GLN A 186 3.64 19.19 -0.56
N PRO A 187 3.38 17.94 -1.00
CA PRO A 187 4.10 16.78 -0.50
C PRO A 187 5.48 16.65 -1.15
N ARG A 188 6.46 16.20 -0.36
CA ARG A 188 7.77 15.72 -0.80
C ARG A 188 8.10 14.43 -0.08
N PHE A 189 8.96 13.61 -0.67
CA PHE A 189 9.13 12.22 -0.24
C PHE A 189 10.59 11.88 -0.11
N VAL A 190 11.17 11.89 1.09
CA VAL A 190 12.57 11.51 1.36
C VAL A 190 12.60 10.02 1.70
N SER A 191 13.44 9.27 0.99
CA SER A 191 13.51 7.82 1.18
C SER A 191 14.91 7.25 1.18
N ASN A 192 15.80 7.78 0.35
CA ASN A 192 17.18 7.28 0.28
C ASN A 192 17.98 7.79 1.50
N VAL A 193 18.86 6.95 2.05
CA VAL A 193 19.75 7.32 3.16
C VAL A 193 20.89 8.24 2.73
N ASP A 194 21.17 8.30 1.42
CA ASP A 194 22.06 9.31 0.85
C ASP A 194 21.54 10.72 1.18
N GLY A 195 22.36 11.51 1.89
CA GLY A 195 22.00 12.85 2.34
C GLY A 195 21.61 13.81 1.20
N THR A 196 22.02 13.52 -0.04
CA THR A 196 21.58 14.26 -1.24
C THR A 196 20.06 14.26 -1.36
N ASP A 197 19.41 13.14 -1.02
CA ASP A 197 17.96 13.00 -1.15
C ASP A 197 17.22 13.98 -0.24
N PHE A 198 17.65 14.07 1.02
CA PHE A 198 17.11 15.03 1.97
C PHE A 198 17.40 16.48 1.54
N VAL A 199 18.64 16.79 1.15
CA VAL A 199 19.05 18.14 0.77
C VAL A 199 18.26 18.64 -0.43
N GLU A 200 18.18 17.88 -1.51
CA GLU A 200 17.46 18.28 -2.73
C GLU A 200 15.96 18.50 -2.46
N LYS A 201 15.37 17.70 -1.56
CA LYS A 201 13.96 17.79 -1.21
C LYS A 201 13.65 18.85 -0.15
N THR A 202 14.63 19.50 0.47
CA THR A 202 14.39 20.47 1.55
C THR A 202 15.09 21.82 1.36
N ARG A 203 16.04 21.97 0.44
CA ARG A 203 16.88 23.17 0.29
C ARG A 203 16.12 24.49 0.10
N ASP A 204 14.94 24.45 -0.51
CA ASP A 204 14.07 25.60 -0.79
C ASP A 204 12.87 25.71 0.17
N LEU A 205 12.79 24.85 1.19
CA LEU A 205 11.68 24.82 2.13
C LEU A 205 11.90 25.76 3.33
N PRO A 206 10.92 26.61 3.68
CA PRO A 206 10.93 27.35 4.94
C PRO A 206 10.60 26.42 6.13
N PRO A 207 11.48 26.29 7.14
CA PRO A 207 11.26 25.38 8.28
C PRO A 207 9.96 25.62 9.05
N GLU A 208 9.58 26.89 9.20
CA GLU A 208 8.36 27.33 9.90
C GLU A 208 7.04 26.96 9.20
N GLU A 209 7.07 26.58 7.93
CA GLU A 209 5.88 26.17 7.16
C GLU A 209 5.98 24.70 6.70
N THR A 210 6.96 23.94 7.20
CA THR A 210 7.26 22.57 6.78
C THR A 210 6.96 21.57 7.90
N MET A 211 6.14 20.56 7.60
CA MET A 211 5.88 19.43 8.49
C MET A 211 6.56 18.17 7.96
N PHE A 212 7.08 17.34 8.86
CA PHE A 212 7.67 16.05 8.57
C PHE A 212 6.76 14.92 9.05
N ILE A 213 6.58 13.90 8.21
CA ILE A 213 5.85 12.68 8.52
C ILE A 213 6.86 11.54 8.57
N VAL A 214 7.10 10.96 9.74
CA VAL A 214 8.03 9.83 9.90
C VAL A 214 7.26 8.51 9.76
N ALA A 215 7.45 7.83 8.64
CA ALA A 215 6.69 6.64 8.24
C ALA A 215 7.49 5.35 8.40
N SER A 216 7.45 4.74 9.58
CA SER A 216 8.11 3.45 9.87
C SER A 216 7.31 2.61 10.86
N LYS A 217 6.97 1.38 10.43
CA LYS A 217 6.23 0.41 11.26
C LYS A 217 6.92 0.18 12.60
N THR A 218 8.21 -0.17 12.55
CA THR A 218 8.99 -0.48 13.74
C THR A 218 9.56 0.77 14.41
N PHE A 219 9.64 1.88 13.68
CA PHE A 219 10.33 3.11 14.09
C PHE A 219 11.83 2.88 14.38
N THR A 220 12.41 1.90 13.69
CA THR A 220 13.82 1.50 13.85
C THR A 220 14.55 1.30 12.52
N THR A 221 13.84 1.45 11.39
CA THR A 221 14.43 1.32 10.04
C THR A 221 15.56 2.33 9.88
N GLN A 222 16.77 1.85 9.59
CA GLN A 222 17.98 2.66 9.62
C GLN A 222 17.87 3.88 8.72
N GLU A 223 17.50 3.70 7.45
CA GLU A 223 17.38 4.76 6.46
C GLU A 223 16.34 5.82 6.88
N THR A 224 15.18 5.37 7.36
CA THR A 224 14.10 6.25 7.83
C THR A 224 14.51 7.03 9.07
N MET A 225 15.14 6.38 10.05
CA MET A 225 15.53 7.04 11.31
C MET A 225 16.71 7.98 11.12
N THR A 226 17.69 7.63 10.28
CA THR A 226 18.76 8.54 9.88
C THR A 226 18.17 9.82 9.28
N ASN A 227 17.27 9.70 8.29
CA ASN A 227 16.63 10.87 7.68
C ASN A 227 15.73 11.64 8.67
N ALA A 228 15.02 10.96 9.58
CA ALA A 228 14.20 11.61 10.60
C ALA A 228 15.05 12.45 11.55
N HIS A 229 16.21 11.92 12.00
CA HIS A 229 17.14 12.68 12.83
C HIS A 229 17.76 13.85 12.06
N THR A 230 18.12 13.67 10.78
CA THR A 230 18.57 14.77 9.90
C THR A 230 17.51 15.86 9.77
N ALA A 231 16.24 15.48 9.58
CA ALA A 231 15.13 16.43 9.52
C ALA A 231 14.94 17.20 10.83
N ARG A 232 15.04 16.50 11.96
CA ARG A 232 14.92 17.10 13.30
C ARG A 232 16.04 18.12 13.53
N GLU A 233 17.27 17.77 13.22
CA GLU A 233 18.40 18.70 13.29
C GLU A 233 18.22 19.90 12.34
N TRP A 234 17.79 19.66 11.11
CA TRP A 234 17.54 20.72 10.11
C TRP A 234 16.51 21.73 10.63
N LEU A 235 15.41 21.25 11.24
CA LEU A 235 14.37 22.09 11.83
C LEU A 235 14.93 22.91 13.01
N LEU A 236 15.58 22.23 13.97
CA LEU A 236 16.04 22.84 15.22
C LEU A 236 17.19 23.83 15.01
N ARG A 237 18.08 23.60 14.03
CA ARG A 237 19.12 24.58 13.66
C ARG A 237 18.54 25.93 13.23
N LYS A 238 17.28 25.96 12.78
CA LYS A 238 16.60 27.17 12.30
C LYS A 238 15.62 27.75 13.32
N LEU A 239 14.90 26.90 14.05
CA LEU A 239 13.88 27.33 15.00
C LEU A 239 14.38 27.46 16.45
N GLY A 240 15.48 26.79 16.81
CA GLY A 240 16.20 27.00 18.08
C GLY A 240 15.52 26.47 19.36
N ASP A 241 14.33 25.88 19.28
CA ASP A 241 13.59 25.35 20.43
C ASP A 241 13.09 23.93 20.17
N GLU A 242 13.37 23.01 21.09
CA GLU A 242 12.93 21.61 21.07
C GLU A 242 11.41 21.45 21.00
N LYS A 243 10.66 22.42 21.53
CA LYS A 243 9.19 22.44 21.43
C LYS A 243 8.69 22.51 19.99
N ALA A 244 9.53 22.94 19.04
CA ALA A 244 9.17 22.96 17.63
C ALA A 244 8.91 21.54 17.08
N VAL A 245 9.52 20.49 17.63
CA VAL A 245 9.34 19.11 17.16
C VAL A 245 7.86 18.71 17.22
N ALA A 246 7.17 19.00 18.32
CA ALA A 246 5.76 18.64 18.50
C ALA A 246 4.81 19.32 17.51
N SER A 247 5.18 20.49 16.96
CA SER A 247 4.38 21.23 15.97
C SER A 247 4.69 20.85 14.52
N HIS A 248 5.85 20.22 14.27
CA HIS A 248 6.39 19.99 12.93
C HIS A 248 6.62 18.51 12.60
N PHE A 249 6.46 17.59 13.55
CA PHE A 249 6.63 16.16 13.32
C PHE A 249 5.39 15.36 13.72
N VAL A 250 5.02 14.42 12.86
CA VAL A 250 4.01 13.39 13.13
C VAL A 250 4.57 12.01 12.75
N ALA A 251 4.02 10.94 13.31
CA ALA A 251 4.54 9.59 13.11
C ALA A 251 3.47 8.62 12.59
N LEU A 252 3.85 7.75 11.67
CA LEU A 252 3.05 6.61 11.21
C LEU A 252 3.75 5.33 11.66
N SER A 253 3.29 4.74 12.77
CA SER A 253 4.02 3.69 13.46
C SER A 253 3.15 2.86 14.42
N THR A 254 3.65 1.70 14.83
CA THR A 254 3.11 0.93 15.97
C THR A 254 3.91 1.10 17.26
N ASN A 255 5.04 1.82 17.22
CA ASN A 255 6.00 1.87 18.33
C ASN A 255 5.89 3.19 19.13
N LYS A 256 4.84 3.29 19.96
CA LYS A 256 4.56 4.49 20.76
C LYS A 256 5.76 4.98 21.57
N LYS A 257 6.49 4.06 22.22
CA LYS A 257 7.66 4.41 23.05
C LYS A 257 8.76 5.09 22.24
N ALA A 258 9.06 4.59 21.03
CA ALA A 258 10.10 5.17 20.18
C ALA A 258 9.66 6.53 19.60
N VAL A 259 8.37 6.69 19.28
CA VAL A 259 7.79 7.96 18.82
C VAL A 259 7.88 9.04 19.91
N GLU A 260 7.49 8.71 21.14
CA GLU A 260 7.59 9.62 22.29
C GLU A 260 9.06 9.97 22.60
N ALA A 261 9.96 8.98 22.56
CA ALA A 261 11.39 9.20 22.77
C ALA A 261 12.03 10.11 21.69
N PHE A 262 11.48 10.13 20.47
CA PHE A 262 11.90 11.05 19.42
C PHE A 262 11.42 12.50 19.66
N GLY A 263 10.42 12.69 20.54
CA GLY A 263 9.82 13.99 20.86
C GLY A 263 8.54 14.30 20.09
N ILE A 264 7.96 13.31 19.39
CA ILE A 264 6.64 13.45 18.75
C ILE A 264 5.57 13.18 19.81
N ASP A 265 4.57 14.07 19.88
CA ASP A 265 3.40 13.86 20.70
C ASP A 265 2.67 12.58 20.24
N SER A 266 2.35 11.67 21.18
CA SER A 266 1.64 10.44 20.87
C SER A 266 0.24 10.68 20.29
N GLU A 267 -0.37 11.84 20.55
CA GLU A 267 -1.60 12.28 19.89
C GLU A 267 -1.40 12.51 18.38
N ASN A 268 -0.17 12.74 17.92
CA ASN A 268 0.20 12.87 16.52
C ASN A 268 0.84 11.59 15.94
N MET A 269 0.67 10.46 16.63
CA MET A 269 0.97 9.13 16.10
C MET A 269 -0.27 8.52 15.44
N PHE A 270 -0.13 8.00 14.24
CA PHE A 270 -1.18 7.31 13.50
C PHE A 270 -0.79 5.84 13.34
N GLU A 271 -1.60 4.98 13.94
CA GLU A 271 -1.32 3.55 14.03
C GLU A 271 -1.75 2.79 12.76
N PHE A 272 -1.11 1.65 12.53
CA PHE A 272 -1.53 0.66 11.55
C PHE A 272 -1.07 -0.73 12.00
N TRP A 273 -1.60 -1.80 11.43
CA TRP A 273 -1.50 -3.13 12.05
C TRP A 273 -0.43 -4.04 11.43
N ASP A 274 -0.13 -5.13 12.13
CA ASP A 274 0.85 -6.12 11.71
C ASP A 274 0.45 -6.84 10.41
N TRP A 275 -0.85 -7.10 10.22
CA TRP A 275 -1.49 -7.67 9.02
C TRP A 275 -1.51 -6.72 7.81
N VAL A 276 -1.06 -5.48 7.97
CA VAL A 276 -0.78 -4.56 6.86
C VAL A 276 0.67 -4.77 6.41
N GLY A 277 0.82 -5.44 5.27
CA GLY A 277 2.12 -5.56 4.59
C GLY A 277 2.56 -4.22 4.01
N GLY A 278 3.86 -3.91 4.08
CA GLY A 278 4.40 -2.61 3.66
C GLY A 278 4.03 -2.23 2.22
N ARG A 279 4.12 -3.16 1.26
CA ARG A 279 3.73 -2.91 -0.14
C ARG A 279 2.21 -2.77 -0.39
N TYR A 280 1.40 -2.96 0.64
CA TYR A 280 -0.07 -2.83 0.59
C TYR A 280 -0.60 -1.76 1.56
N SER A 281 0.28 -0.93 2.12
CA SER A 281 -0.04 -0.05 3.24
C SER A 281 -0.62 1.31 2.86
N SER A 282 -0.61 1.72 1.58
CA SER A 282 -1.05 3.05 1.15
C SER A 282 -2.47 3.42 1.58
N TRP A 283 -3.31 2.43 1.87
CA TRP A 283 -4.69 2.59 2.35
C TRP A 283 -4.80 2.76 3.87
N SER A 284 -3.71 2.59 4.63
CA SER A 284 -3.65 2.80 6.08
C SER A 284 -3.22 4.23 6.40
N ALA A 285 -2.79 4.47 7.64
CA ALA A 285 -2.10 5.69 8.05
C ALA A 285 -0.94 6.09 7.11
N ILE A 286 -0.28 5.15 6.43
CA ILE A 286 0.77 5.43 5.43
C ILE A 286 0.27 6.35 4.29
N GLY A 287 -1.03 6.37 4.01
CA GLY A 287 -1.64 7.30 3.07
C GLY A 287 -1.81 8.74 3.57
N LEU A 288 -1.40 9.08 4.81
CA LEU A 288 -1.53 10.44 5.36
C LEU A 288 -0.96 11.55 4.46
N PRO A 289 0.27 11.47 3.91
CA PRO A 289 0.78 12.48 2.98
C PRO A 289 -0.04 12.65 1.70
N VAL A 290 -0.85 11.65 1.31
CA VAL A 290 -1.76 11.74 0.15
C VAL A 290 -3.08 12.42 0.54
N ALA A 291 -3.53 12.22 1.78
CA ALA A 291 -4.76 12.81 2.29
C ALA A 291 -4.62 14.30 2.67
N LEU A 292 -3.39 14.73 2.98
CA LEU A 292 -3.04 16.13 3.25
C LEU A 292 -2.99 16.96 1.96
#